data_AF-A0A0A2HUM0-F1
#
_entry.id   AF-A0A0A2HUM0-F1
#
_cell.length_a   1.000
_cell.length_b   1.000
_cell.length_c   1.000
_cell.angle_alpha   90.00
_cell.angle_beta   90.00
_cell.angle_gamma   90.00
#
_symmetry.space_group_name_H-M   'P 1'
#
loop_
_entity.id
_entity.type
_entity.pdbx_description
1 polymer ?
#
loop_
_entity_poly.entity_id
_entity_poly.type
_entity_poly.pdbx_seq_one_letter_code
_entity_poly.pdbx_strand_id
1 'polypeptide(L)'
;MTITEVVTLAGGLAGYADTDKIKLIRHMGPGLDRQVLSLSYNDLQAGVGDSLLIKDQDIIFAESSSSGMLFSGSGFTLGFLGTGVSYRNPKQ
;
A
#
# COMPACT_ATOMS: atom_id res chain seq x y z
N MET A 1 4.39 -19.29 3.08
CA MET A 1 4.44 -17.83 3.24
C MET A 1 3.17 -17.25 2.65
N THR A 2 2.34 -16.61 3.47
CA THR A 2 1.06 -16.00 3.08
C THR A 2 1.24 -14.50 2.82
N ILE A 3 0.25 -13.85 2.19
CA ILE A 3 0.29 -12.38 2.01
C ILE A 3 0.36 -11.67 3.36
N THR A 4 -0.44 -12.10 4.33
CA THR A 4 -0.46 -11.52 5.68
C THR A 4 0.93 -11.57 6.31
N GLU A 5 1.59 -12.73 6.24
CA GLU A 5 2.96 -12.91 6.75
C GLU A 5 3.96 -11.98 6.05
N VAL A 6 3.89 -11.83 4.72
CA VAL A 6 4.82 -10.93 4.00
C VAL A 6 4.60 -9.47 4.40
N VAL A 7 3.35 -9.03 4.51
CA VAL A 7 3.04 -7.66 4.93
C VAL A 7 3.56 -7.41 6.35
N THR A 8 3.41 -8.38 7.26
CA THR A 8 3.97 -8.28 8.62
C THR A 8 5.50 -8.27 8.59
N LEU A 9 6.14 -9.13 7.79
CA LEU A 9 7.61 -9.17 7.63
C LEU A 9 8.17 -7.87 7.04
N ALA A 10 7.40 -7.16 6.21
CA ALA A 10 7.77 -5.85 5.67
C ALA A 10 7.63 -4.70 6.69
N GLY A 11 7.19 -4.99 7.92
CA GLY A 11 6.93 -3.98 8.95
C GLY A 11 5.51 -3.41 8.94
N GLY A 12 4.59 -4.05 8.22
CA GLY A 12 3.21 -3.61 8.04
C GLY A 12 3.03 -2.65 6.86
N LEU A 13 1.82 -2.12 6.74
CA LEU A 13 1.52 -1.08 5.74
C LEU A 13 2.02 0.27 6.23
N ALA A 14 2.55 1.08 5.32
CA ALA A 14 2.91 2.47 5.64
C ALA A 14 1.66 3.27 6.05
N GLY A 15 1.82 4.27 6.94
CA GLY A 15 0.69 5.09 7.40
C GLY A 15 0.00 5.91 6.30
N TYR A 16 0.63 6.04 5.13
CA TYR A 16 0.06 6.67 3.93
C TYR A 16 -0.46 5.68 2.90
N ALA A 17 -0.38 4.37 3.16
CA ALA A 17 -0.91 3.37 2.26
C ALA A 17 -2.44 3.49 2.17
N ASP A 18 -2.96 3.28 0.96
CA ASP A 18 -4.37 3.08 0.70
C ASP A 18 -4.72 1.65 1.11
N THR A 19 -5.37 1.51 2.27
CA THR A 19 -5.70 0.21 2.87
C THR A 19 -6.66 -0.59 2.00
N ASP A 20 -7.38 0.03 1.08
CA ASP A 20 -8.35 -0.65 0.21
C ASP A 20 -7.73 -1.12 -1.11
N LYS A 21 -6.46 -0.81 -1.35
CA LYS A 21 -5.77 -1.06 -2.63
C LYS A 21 -4.42 -1.75 -2.45
N ILE A 22 -4.48 -2.95 -1.91
CA ILE A 22 -3.33 -3.86 -1.81
C ILE A 22 -3.40 -4.80 -3.01
N LYS A 23 -2.40 -4.79 -3.88
CA LYS A 23 -2.36 -5.60 -5.10
C LYS A 23 -1.32 -6.70 -4.97
N LEU A 24 -1.73 -7.94 -5.26
CA LEU A 24 -0.85 -9.06 -5.54
C LEU A 24 -0.80 -9.25 -7.05
N ILE A 25 0.38 -9.11 -7.62
CA ILE A 25 0.64 -9.30 -9.04
C ILE A 25 1.44 -10.60 -9.20
N ARG A 26 0.82 -11.59 -9.84
CA ARG A 26 1.38 -12.92 -10.03
C ARG A 26 1.82 -13.15 -11.46
N HIS A 27 3.03 -13.67 -11.60
CA HIS A 27 3.55 -14.15 -12.87
C HIS A 27 2.94 -15.53 -13.20
N MET A 28 2.29 -15.63 -14.36
CA MET A 28 1.63 -16.87 -14.81
C MET A 28 2.50 -17.69 -15.77
N GLY A 29 3.62 -17.14 -16.24
CA GLY A 29 4.52 -17.78 -17.19
C GLY A 29 4.86 -16.88 -18.38
N PRO A 30 5.87 -17.27 -19.17
CA PRO A 30 6.30 -16.49 -20.34
C PRO A 30 5.19 -16.40 -21.39
N GLY A 31 4.89 -15.19 -21.84
CA GLY A 31 3.85 -14.93 -22.84
C GLY A 31 2.42 -14.90 -22.30
N LEU A 32 2.23 -15.07 -20.98
CA LEU A 32 0.92 -14.96 -20.33
C LEU A 32 0.78 -13.63 -19.59
N ASP A 33 -0.45 -13.12 -19.55
CA ASP A 33 -0.77 -11.93 -18.77
C ASP A 33 -0.56 -12.18 -17.27
N ARG A 34 -0.18 -11.12 -16.56
CA ARG A 34 -0.03 -11.15 -15.11
C ARG A 34 -1.41 -11.22 -14.46
N GLN A 35 -1.57 -12.11 -13.49
CA GLN A 35 -2.78 -12.15 -12.67
C GLN A 35 -2.68 -11.08 -11.59
N VAL A 36 -3.65 -10.17 -11.53
CA VAL A 36 -3.71 -9.13 -10.49
C VAL A 36 -4.89 -9.43 -9.57
N LEU A 37 -4.58 -9.65 -8.29
CA LEU A 37 -5.58 -9.76 -7.23
C LEU A 37 -5.54 -8.47 -6.42
N SER A 38 -6.68 -7.81 -6.29
CA SER A 38 -6.83 -6.65 -5.40
C SER A 38 -7.45 -7.12 -4.08
N LEU A 39 -6.87 -6.66 -2.98
CA LEU A 39 -7.25 -6.96 -1.62
C LEU A 39 -7.36 -5.64 -0.85
N SER A 40 -8.22 -5.65 0.16
CA SER A 40 -8.28 -4.61 1.18
C SER A 40 -7.66 -5.09 2.49
N TYR A 41 -7.36 -4.16 3.38
CA TYR A 41 -6.91 -4.45 4.73
C TYR A 41 -7.96 -5.22 5.53
N ASN A 42 -9.24 -4.97 5.26
CA ASN A 42 -10.33 -5.72 5.87
C ASN A 42 -10.30 -7.20 5.44
N ASP A 43 -9.95 -7.50 4.18
CA ASP A 43 -9.78 -8.87 3.71
C ASP A 43 -8.61 -9.57 4.41
N LEU A 44 -7.52 -8.84 4.65
CA LEU A 44 -6.38 -9.36 5.43
C LEU A 44 -6.79 -9.68 6.87
N GLN A 45 -7.55 -8.78 7.53
CA GLN A 45 -8.04 -9.02 8.88
C GLN A 45 -9.11 -10.12 8.97
N ALA A 46 -9.89 -10.31 7.92
CA ALA A 46 -10.87 -11.40 7.81
C ALA A 46 -10.22 -12.77 7.54
N GLY A 47 -8.88 -12.84 7.42
CA GLY A 47 -8.14 -14.08 7.17
C GLY A 47 -8.09 -14.50 5.70
N VAL A 48 -8.58 -13.68 4.77
CA VAL A 48 -8.47 -13.97 3.31
C VAL A 48 -7.00 -14.01 2.91
N GLY A 49 -6.19 -13.13 3.48
CA GLY A 49 -4.73 -13.07 3.26
C GLY A 49 -3.99 -14.33 3.68
N ASP A 50 -4.54 -15.10 4.64
CA ASP A 50 -3.92 -16.33 5.14
C ASP A 50 -4.15 -17.52 4.21
N SER A 51 -5.20 -17.46 3.37
CA SER A 51 -5.46 -18.45 2.32
C SER A 51 -4.61 -18.23 1.07
N LEU A 52 -4.07 -17.02 0.89
CA LEU A 52 -3.32 -16.61 -0.28
C LEU A 52 -1.83 -16.88 -0.10
N LEU A 53 -1.40 -18.04 -0.60
CA LEU A 53 0.01 -18.43 -0.66
C LEU A 53 0.77 -17.61 -1.71
N ILE A 54 1.91 -17.08 -1.31
CA ILE A 54 2.87 -16.39 -2.18
C ILE A 54 3.66 -17.40 -3.00
N LYS A 55 3.86 -17.08 -4.28
CA LYS A 55 4.67 -17.85 -5.22
C LYS A 55 5.92 -17.06 -5.62
N ASP A 56 6.88 -17.78 -6.18
CA ASP A 56 8.06 -17.15 -6.77
C ASP A 56 7.65 -16.11 -7.83
N GLN A 57 8.35 -14.97 -7.84
CA GLN A 57 8.09 -13.81 -8.72
C GLN A 57 6.75 -13.10 -8.50
N ASP A 58 6.06 -13.34 -7.37
CA ASP A 58 4.93 -12.50 -6.97
C ASP A 58 5.42 -11.11 -6.52
N ILE A 59 4.69 -10.07 -6.92
CA ILE A 59 4.93 -8.69 -6.51
C ILE A 59 3.74 -8.24 -5.66
N ILE A 60 4.02 -7.76 -4.45
CA ILE A 60 3.01 -7.16 -3.57
C ILE A 60 3.20 -5.65 -3.59
N PHE A 61 2.12 -4.92 -3.86
CA PHE A 61 2.14 -3.47 -4.01
C PHE A 61 0.95 -2.85 -3.27
N ALA A 62 1.22 -1.97 -2.32
CA ALA A 62 0.19 -1.16 -1.67
C ALA A 62 0.24 0.25 -2.27
N GLU A 63 -0.87 0.71 -2.84
CA GLU A 63 -0.98 2.08 -3.34
C GLU A 63 -0.90 3.08 -2.19
N SER A 64 -0.47 4.31 -2.47
CA SER A 64 -0.57 5.41 -1.52
C SER A 64 -1.94 6.08 -1.64
N SER A 65 -2.58 6.42 -0.52
CA SER A 65 -3.77 7.26 -0.54
C SER A 65 -3.36 8.72 -0.68
N SER A 66 -4.04 9.48 -1.56
CA SER A 66 -3.77 10.92 -1.74
C SER A 66 -3.94 11.71 -0.43
N SER A 67 -4.82 11.26 0.47
CA SER A 67 -4.96 11.79 1.82
C SER A 67 -3.82 11.35 2.74
N GLY A 68 -3.44 10.07 2.75
CA GLY A 68 -2.36 9.54 3.58
C GLY A 68 -0.99 10.16 3.27
N MET A 69 -0.70 10.46 2.00
CA MET A 69 0.52 11.19 1.62
C MET A 69 0.57 12.59 2.24
N LEU A 70 -0.58 13.27 2.42
CA LEU A 70 -0.64 14.59 3.06
C LEU A 70 -0.37 14.52 4.56
N PHE A 71 -0.73 13.41 5.23
CA PHE A 71 -0.57 13.26 6.68
C PHE A 71 0.78 12.67 7.11
N SER A 72 1.42 11.85 6.26
CA SER A 72 2.61 11.07 6.67
C SER A 72 3.92 11.85 6.75
N GLY A 73 3.97 13.11 6.31
CA GLY A 73 5.20 13.87 6.46
C GLY A 73 5.11 15.34 6.12
N SER A 74 5.21 16.17 7.15
CA SER A 74 5.87 17.50 7.12
C SER A 74 4.99 18.75 6.96
N GLY A 75 3.69 18.62 6.78
CA GLY A 75 2.80 19.78 6.76
C GLY A 75 1.77 19.78 5.64
N PHE A 76 0.72 20.56 5.83
CA PHE A 76 -0.27 20.83 4.81
C PHE A 76 0.14 22.07 4.00
N THR A 77 0.18 21.96 2.68
CA THR A 77 0.39 23.08 1.75
C THR A 77 -0.91 23.41 1.03
N LEU A 78 -1.47 24.60 1.25
CA LEU A 78 -2.65 25.09 0.54
C LEU A 78 -2.23 26.09 -0.55
N GLY A 79 -2.26 25.68 -1.83
CA GLY A 79 -2.03 26.55 -2.98
C GLY A 79 -1.88 25.82 -4.32
N PHE A 80 -1.76 26.58 -5.41
CA PHE A 80 -1.60 26.08 -6.79
C PHE A 80 -0.33 26.65 -7.43
N LEU A 81 0.36 25.88 -8.29
CA LEU A 81 1.52 26.34 -9.09
C LEU A 81 2.57 27.18 -8.30
N GLY A 82 2.94 26.74 -7.10
CA GLY A 82 3.99 27.39 -6.30
C GLY A 82 3.52 28.53 -5.38
N THR A 83 2.22 28.80 -5.27
CA THR A 83 1.65 29.87 -4.40
C THR A 83 1.28 29.41 -2.99
N GLY A 84 1.71 28.21 -2.58
CA GLY A 84 1.16 27.54 -1.41
C GLY A 84 1.69 28.01 -0.05
N VAL A 85 0.79 28.15 0.92
CA VAL A 85 1.14 28.32 2.34
C VAL A 85 1.36 26.95 2.96
N SER A 86 2.55 26.70 3.50
CA SER A 86 2.93 25.41 4.10
C SER A 86 3.01 25.54 5.62
N TYR A 87 2.28 24.71 6.36
CA TYR A 87 2.36 24.66 7.84
C TYR A 87 3.12 23.42 8.29
N ARG A 88 4.25 23.59 8.98
CA ARG A 88 5.00 22.49 9.61
C ARG A 88 4.78 22.53 11.11
N ASN A 89 4.41 21.40 11.71
CA ASN A 89 4.23 21.29 13.17
C ASN A 89 5.54 21.69 13.90
N PRO A 90 5.54 22.74 14.75
CA PRO A 90 6.73 23.10 15.52
C PRO A 90 7.06 21.97 16.51
N LYS A 91 8.33 21.55 16.55
CA LYS A 91 8.79 20.62 17.58
C LYS A 91 8.75 21.35 18.93
N GLN A 92 8.07 20.76 19.92
CA GLN A 92 8.04 21.24 21.30
C GLN A 92 9.43 21.19 21.92
#